data_AF-A0A5M8QBX4-F1
#
_entry.id   AF-A0A5M8QBX4-F1
#
_cell.length_a   1.000
_cell.length_b   1.000
_cell.length_c   1.000
_cell.angle_alpha   90.00
_cell.angle_beta   90.00
_cell.angle_gamma   90.00
#
_symmetry.space_group_name_H-M   'P 1'
#
loop_
_entity.id
_entity.type
_entity.pdbx_description
1 polymer ?
#
loop_
_entity_poly.entity_id
_entity_poly.type
_entity_poly.pdbx_seq_one_letter_code
_entity_poly.pdbx_strand_id
1 'polypeptide(L)'
;MSISELLEPSTTYSDAQIEEILADLNANVRGLQSLHVWASQQDLELARLTAGANLTYIRLAGRDEHGHPIVLMLLDHVWERAI
;
A
#
# COMPACT_ATOMS: atom_id res chain seq x y z
N MET A 1 18.55 27.14 -7.17
CA MET A 1 17.53 26.56 -6.27
C MET A 1 16.23 26.46 -7.05
N SER A 2 15.92 25.28 -7.58
CA SER A 2 14.57 24.94 -8.02
C SER A 2 14.17 23.73 -7.19
N ILE A 3 13.23 23.97 -6.30
CA ILE A 3 12.61 22.96 -5.43
C ILE A 3 11.38 22.50 -6.22
N SER A 4 11.15 21.18 -6.29
CA SER A 4 10.08 20.47 -7.01
C SER A 4 10.57 19.70 -8.24
N GLU A 5 11.55 18.81 -8.03
CA GLU A 5 11.38 17.48 -8.64
C GLU A 5 10.11 16.90 -8.01
N LEU A 6 9.00 17.06 -8.73
CA LEU A 6 7.87 16.17 -8.60
C LEU A 6 8.45 14.77 -8.82
N LEU A 7 8.62 14.02 -7.73
CA LEU A 7 8.79 12.57 -7.80
C LEU A 7 7.53 12.06 -8.49
N GLU A 8 7.59 11.99 -9.82
CA GLU A 8 6.68 11.19 -10.61
C GLU A 8 6.70 9.80 -9.96
N PRO A 9 5.53 9.25 -9.58
CA PRO A 9 5.49 7.89 -9.08
C PRO A 9 6.09 6.99 -10.16
N SER A 10 7.22 6.36 -9.84
CA SER A 10 7.99 5.53 -10.78
C SER A 10 7.21 4.30 -11.25
N THR A 11 6.15 3.92 -10.52
CA THR A 11 5.39 2.70 -10.76
C THR A 11 3.90 3.00 -10.92
N THR A 12 3.33 2.52 -12.03
CA THR A 12 1.90 2.39 -12.24
C THR A 12 1.49 0.95 -11.94
N TYR A 13 0.42 0.76 -11.16
CA TYR A 13 -0.15 -0.54 -10.86
C TYR A 13 -1.48 -0.73 -11.57
N SER A 14 -1.66 -1.88 -12.20
CA SER A 14 -2.96 -2.31 -12.71
C SER A 14 -3.87 -2.78 -11.57
N ASP A 15 -5.18 -2.79 -11.81
CA ASP A 15 -6.15 -3.30 -10.82
C ASP A 15 -5.84 -4.76 -10.44
N ALA A 16 -5.42 -5.59 -11.39
CA ALA A 16 -5.02 -6.97 -11.12
C ALA A 16 -3.81 -7.06 -10.17
N GLN A 17 -2.81 -6.18 -10.33
CA GLN A 17 -1.66 -6.13 -9.42
C GLN A 17 -2.08 -5.66 -8.02
N ILE A 18 -2.99 -4.69 -7.94
CA ILE A 18 -3.53 -4.22 -6.67
C ILE A 18 -4.32 -5.35 -5.97
N GLU A 19 -5.10 -6.13 -6.72
CA GLU A 19 -5.80 -7.31 -6.21
C GLU A 19 -4.84 -8.40 -5.72
N GLU A 20 -3.74 -8.65 -6.42
CA GLU A 20 -2.69 -9.58 -5.97
C GLU A 20 -2.05 -9.13 -4.66
N ILE A 21 -1.74 -7.83 -4.53
CA ILE A 21 -1.20 -7.24 -3.29
C ILE A 21 -2.21 -7.41 -2.14
N LEU A 22 -3.50 -7.15 -2.40
CA LEU A 22 -4.57 -7.34 -1.43
C LEU A 22 -4.73 -8.81 -1.01
N ALA A 23 -4.65 -9.75 -1.96
CA ALA A 23 -4.71 -11.17 -1.68
C ALA A 23 -3.55 -11.60 -0.77
N ASP A 24 -2.33 -11.13 -1.07
CA ASP A 24 -1.14 -11.44 -0.28
C ASP A 24 -1.21 -10.85 1.14
N LEU A 25 -1.66 -9.59 1.26
CA LEU A 25 -1.94 -8.95 2.56
C LEU A 25 -2.95 -9.76 3.38
N ASN A 26 -4.07 -10.17 2.79
CA ASN A 26 -5.11 -10.94 3.47
C ASN A 26 -4.65 -12.36 3.88
N ALA A 27 -3.71 -12.93 3.14
CA ALA A 27 -3.12 -14.22 3.49
C ALA A 27 -2.14 -14.10 4.67
N ASN A 28 -1.26 -13.09 4.64
CA ASN A 28 -0.04 -13.06 5.45
C ASN A 28 -0.02 -12.02 6.59
N VAL A 29 -0.89 -11.01 6.56
CA VAL A 29 -0.89 -9.92 7.54
C VAL A 29 -2.04 -10.05 8.54
N ARG A 30 -1.72 -10.45 9.77
CA ARG A 30 -2.68 -10.61 10.89
C ARG A 30 -2.59 -9.49 11.94
N GLY A 31 -1.65 -8.56 11.79
CA GLY A 31 -1.42 -7.45 12.72
C GLY A 31 -0.11 -6.70 12.44
N LEU A 32 0.23 -5.76 13.33
CA LEU A 32 1.36 -4.84 13.19
C LEU A 32 2.70 -5.54 12.87
N GLN A 33 3.05 -6.57 13.64
CA GLN A 33 4.33 -7.27 13.45
C GLN A 33 4.40 -7.97 12.08
N SER A 34 3.35 -8.70 11.71
CA SER A 34 3.28 -9.34 10.39
C SER A 34 3.24 -8.34 9.24
N LEU A 35 2.66 -7.14 9.44
CA LEU A 35 2.65 -6.08 8.43
C LEU A 35 4.07 -5.55 8.16
N HIS A 36 4.85 -5.34 9.22
CA HIS A 36 6.24 -4.91 9.07
C HIS A 36 7.10 -5.99 8.41
N VAL A 37 6.91 -7.26 8.77
CA VAL A 37 7.60 -8.39 8.12
C VAL A 37 7.23 -8.45 6.65
N TRP A 38 5.93 -8.43 6.34
CA TRP A 38 5.44 -8.41 4.98
C TRP A 38 6.05 -7.26 4.17
N ALA A 39 5.98 -6.03 4.67
CA ALA A 39 6.51 -4.85 3.99
C ALA A 39 8.02 -4.94 3.72
N SER A 40 8.79 -5.62 4.59
CA SER A 40 10.23 -5.83 4.39
C SER A 40 10.58 -6.92 3.37
N GLN A 41 9.62 -7.80 3.06
CA GLN A 41 9.79 -8.92 2.13
C GLN A 41 9.28 -8.59 0.72
N GLN A 42 8.40 -7.61 0.60
CA GLN A 42 7.88 -7.17 -0.68
C GLN A 42 8.84 -6.20 -1.37
N ASP A 43 9.00 -6.36 -2.68
CA ASP A 43 9.63 -5.38 -3.55
C ASP A 43 8.62 -4.29 -3.94
N LEU A 44 8.04 -3.64 -2.93
CA LEU A 44 7.03 -2.59 -3.08
C LEU A 44 7.54 -1.31 -2.45
N GLU A 45 7.56 -0.23 -3.23
CA GLU A 45 7.88 1.09 -2.70
C GLU A 45 6.66 1.65 -1.94
N LEU A 46 6.78 1.78 -0.62
CA LEU A 46 5.74 2.31 0.24
C LEU A 46 5.98 3.78 0.54
N ALA A 47 5.06 4.66 0.11
CA ALA A 47 5.09 6.07 0.53
C ALA A 47 4.72 6.25 2.00
N ARG A 48 3.90 5.36 2.55
CA ARG A 48 3.53 5.37 3.97
C ARG A 48 3.08 4.00 4.45
N LEU A 49 3.47 3.66 5.67
CA LEU A 49 2.93 2.56 6.45
C LEU A 49 2.47 3.11 7.79
N THR A 50 1.23 2.84 8.18
CA THR A 50 0.68 3.23 9.48
C THR A 50 -0.10 2.06 10.05
N ALA A 51 0.21 1.70 11.28
CA ALA A 51 -0.51 0.65 11.98
C ALA A 51 -0.69 1.05 13.44
N GLY A 52 -1.93 1.34 13.80
CA GLY A 52 -2.34 1.75 15.13
C GLY A 52 -3.70 1.17 15.49
N ALA A 53 -4.11 1.40 16.74
CA ALA A 53 -5.32 0.80 17.32
C ALA A 53 -6.62 1.13 16.55
N ASN A 54 -6.68 2.31 15.94
CA ASN A 54 -7.89 2.81 15.27
C ASN A 54 -7.81 2.77 13.74
N LEU A 55 -6.58 2.64 13.20
CA LEU A 55 -6.35 2.73 11.76
C LEU A 55 -5.05 2.02 11.41
N THR A 56 -5.17 1.07 10.50
CA THR A 56 -4.03 0.41 9.87
C THR A 56 -4.19 0.53 8.36
N TYR A 57 -3.20 1.14 7.70
CA TYR A 57 -3.18 1.31 6.26
C TYR A 57 -1.76 1.38 5.71
N ILE A 58 -1.64 1.08 4.43
CA ILE A 58 -0.46 1.35 3.63
C ILE A 58 -0.83 2.24 2.45
N ARG A 59 0.11 3.09 2.05
CA ARG A 59 0.02 3.87 0.83
C ARG A 59 1.22 3.52 -0.04
N LEU A 60 0.97 3.04 -1.25
CA LEU A 60 2.02 2.78 -2.21
C LEU A 60 2.59 4.11 -2.72
N ALA A 61 3.88 4.12 -3.08
CA ALA A 61 4.49 5.26 -3.74
C ALA A 61 3.98 5.43 -5.17
N GLY A 62 3.66 4.31 -5.84
CA GLY A 62 3.01 4.32 -7.14
C GLY A 62 1.54 4.75 -7.15
N ARG A 63 0.99 4.82 -8.36
CA ARG A 63 -0.42 5.17 -8.62
C ARG A 63 -1.11 4.05 -9.40
N ASP A 64 -2.43 4.04 -9.39
CA ASP A 64 -3.20 3.16 -10.28
C ASP A 64 -3.12 3.63 -11.74
N GLU A 65 -3.73 2.87 -12.66
CA GLU A 65 -3.80 3.20 -14.10
C GLU A 65 -4.54 4.52 -14.39
N HIS A 66 -5.33 5.02 -13.45
CA HIS A 66 -6.05 6.30 -13.56
C HIS A 66 -5.27 7.46 -12.92
N GLY A 67 -4.08 7.21 -12.36
CA GLY A 67 -3.29 8.22 -11.66
C GLY A 67 -3.78 8.52 -10.23
N HIS A 68 -4.66 7.70 -9.66
CA HIS A 68 -5.08 7.84 -8.27
C HIS A 68 -4.06 7.22 -7.30
N PRO A 69 -3.92 7.79 -6.09
CA PRO A 69 -3.15 7.16 -5.03
C PRO A 69 -3.72 5.79 -4.66
N ILE A 70 -2.84 4.82 -4.40
CA ILE A 70 -3.25 3.50 -3.92
C ILE A 70 -3.10 3.48 -2.40
N VAL A 71 -4.23 3.41 -1.71
CA VAL A 71 -4.30 3.30 -0.25
C VAL A 71 -5.02 1.99 0.06
N LEU A 72 -4.36 1.10 0.79
CA LEU A 72 -4.91 -0.17 1.24
C LEU A 72 -5.11 -0.09 2.75
N MET A 73 -6.29 -0.44 3.23
CA MET A 73 -6.71 -0.27 4.62
C MET A 73 -7.17 -1.61 5.19
N LEU A 74 -6.88 -1.83 6.47
CA LEU A 74 -7.42 -2.97 7.22
C LEU A 74 -8.76 -2.57 7.86
N LEU A 75 -9.84 -3.17 7.41
CA LEU A 75 -11.21 -2.98 7.89
C LEU A 75 -11.80 -4.34 8.30
N ASP A 76 -12.31 -4.46 9.52
CA ASP A 76 -12.91 -5.71 10.02
C ASP A 76 -12.05 -6.97 9.77
N HIS A 77 -10.73 -6.83 9.95
CA HIS A 77 -9.72 -7.87 9.71
C HIS A 77 -9.49 -8.27 8.24
N VAL A 78 -10.02 -7.51 7.29
CA VAL A 78 -9.84 -7.66 5.85
C VAL A 78 -9.10 -6.46 5.29
N TRP A 79 -8.08 -6.70 4.46
CA TRP A 79 -7.44 -5.65 3.69
C TRP A 79 -8.27 -5.34 2.46
N GLU A 80 -8.55 -4.06 2.26
CA GLU A 80 -9.33 -3.53 1.16
C GLU A 80 -8.67 -2.27 0.59
N ARG A 81 -8.99 -1.94 -0.66
CA ARG A 81 -8.61 -0.66 -1.25
C ARG A 81 -9.55 0.43 -0.76
N ALA A 82 -8.99 1.54 -0.30
CA ALA A 82 -9.79 2.74 -0.03
C ALA A 82 -10.29 3.34 -1.35
N ILE A 83 -11.62 3.49 -1.45
CA ILE A 83 -12.33 4.09 -2.59
C ILE A 83 -12.41 5.62 -2.50
#